data_AF-A0A955P9A1-F1
#
_entry.id   AF-A0A955P9A1-F1
#
_cell.length_a   1.000
_cell.length_b   1.000
_cell.length_c   1.000
_cell.angle_alpha   90.00
_cell.angle_beta   90.00
_cell.angle_gamma   90.00
#
_symmetry.space_group_name_H-M   'P 1'
#
loop_
_entity.id
_entity.type
_entity.pdbx_description
1 polymer ?
#
loop_
_entity_poly.entity_id
_entity_poly.type
_entity_poly.pdbx_seq_one_letter_code
_entity_poly.pdbx_strand_id
1 'polypeptide(L)'
;YLLPNTYSYPSTLTLSLVRAGYSIKYVPIDIQKRIGRSKISLVRDGVRFLLIMIKVIMLFAPLRVFLPISLLCFLVGLGRGAYSLYFFRHFPPLAEILLIAALLTFLMGLIGEQIAQLRLVHIDEEPLD
;
A
#
# COMPACT_ATOMS: atom_id res chain seq x y z
N TYR A 1 -2.34 4.80 -21.36
CA TYR A 1 -1.40 3.85 -20.74
C TYR A 1 -1.89 3.40 -19.34
N LEU A 2 -3.17 3.05 -19.20
CA LEU A 2 -3.84 2.87 -17.89
C LEU A 2 -3.84 1.43 -17.37
N LEU A 3 -3.43 0.47 -18.20
CA LEU A 3 -3.54 -0.94 -17.89
C LEU A 3 -2.13 -1.56 -17.83
N PRO A 4 -1.72 -2.16 -16.69
CA PRO A 4 -0.42 -2.80 -16.58
C PRO A 4 -0.34 -3.97 -17.58
N ASN A 5 0.80 -4.10 -18.27
CA ASN A 5 1.11 -5.19 -19.23
C ASN A 5 1.30 -6.56 -18.55
N THR A 6 0.58 -6.86 -17.46
CA THR A 6 0.76 -8.06 -16.64
C THR A 6 -0.58 -8.54 -16.06
N TYR A 7 -0.58 -9.72 -15.44
CA TYR A 7 -1.72 -10.48 -14.90
C TYR A 7 -2.69 -9.73 -13.95
N SER A 8 -2.34 -8.51 -13.54
CA SER A 8 -3.15 -7.60 -12.72
C SER A 8 -4.30 -6.94 -13.49
N TYR A 9 -4.27 -6.96 -14.83
CA TYR A 9 -5.23 -6.32 -15.72
C TYR A 9 -6.72 -6.54 -15.35
N PRO A 10 -7.20 -7.79 -15.12
CA PRO A 10 -8.62 -7.99 -14.83
C PRO A 10 -9.03 -7.43 -13.47
N SER A 11 -8.17 -7.50 -12.45
CA SER A 11 -8.45 -6.92 -11.12
C SER A 11 -8.48 -5.40 -11.16
N THR A 12 -7.53 -4.77 -11.87
CA THR A 12 -7.49 -3.33 -12.07
C THR A 12 -8.71 -2.84 -12.86
N LEU A 13 -9.10 -3.57 -13.91
CA LEU A 13 -10.25 -3.24 -14.75
C LEU A 13 -11.58 -3.41 -13.99
N THR A 14 -11.69 -4.43 -13.13
CA THR A 14 -12.86 -4.62 -12.27
C THR A 14 -12.98 -3.47 -11.28
N LEU A 15 -11.89 -3.13 -10.58
CA LEU A 15 -11.88 -2.03 -9.61
C LEU A 15 -12.16 -0.67 -10.29
N SER A 16 -11.65 -0.43 -11.51
CA SER A 16 -11.93 0.80 -12.24
C SER A 16 -13.40 0.91 -12.66
N LEU A 17 -14.03 -0.20 -13.09
CA LEU A 17 -15.45 -0.22 -13.44
C LEU A 17 -16.35 -0.01 -12.21
N VAL A 18 -16.01 -0.61 -11.06
CA VAL A 18 -16.70 -0.36 -9.79
C VAL A 18 -16.61 1.12 -9.43
N ARG A 19 -15.40 1.70 -9.50
CA ARG A 19 -15.17 3.10 -9.11
C ARG A 19 -15.84 4.10 -10.06
N ALA A 20 -15.97 3.76 -11.33
CA ALA A 20 -16.67 4.58 -12.33
C ALA A 20 -18.20 4.46 -12.24
N GLY A 21 -18.75 3.72 -11.26
CA GLY A 21 -20.19 3.65 -11.00
C GLY A 21 -20.96 2.74 -11.94
N TYR A 22 -20.28 1.87 -12.71
CA TYR A 22 -20.96 0.92 -13.59
C TYR A 22 -21.61 -0.22 -12.80
N SER A 23 -22.80 -0.63 -13.24
CA SER A 23 -23.52 -1.76 -12.65
C SER A 23 -22.85 -3.08 -13.05
N ILE A 24 -22.41 -3.86 -12.05
CA ILE A 24 -21.71 -5.13 -12.26
C ILE A 24 -22.67 -6.30 -12.00
N LYS A 25 -22.67 -7.28 -12.92
CA LYS A 25 -23.43 -8.52 -12.79
C LYS A 25 -22.46 -9.70 -12.71
N TYR A 26 -22.58 -10.50 -11.67
CA TYR A 26 -21.84 -11.76 -11.54
C TYR A 26 -22.63 -12.87 -12.21
N VAL A 27 -21.96 -13.63 -13.08
CA VAL A 27 -22.56 -14.76 -13.80
C VAL A 27 -21.82 -16.03 -13.38
N PRO A 28 -22.53 -17.10 -12.94
CA PRO A 28 -21.89 -18.35 -12.59
C PRO A 28 -21.25 -18.96 -13.84
N ILE A 29 -20.00 -19.39 -13.68
CA ILE A 29 -19.25 -20.11 -14.72
C ILE A 29 -18.78 -21.45 -14.13
N ASP A 30 -18.92 -22.51 -14.91
CA ASP A 30 -18.36 -23.81 -14.55
C ASP A 30 -16.94 -23.92 -15.09
N ILE A 31 -15.97 -24.14 -14.20
CA ILE A 31 -14.55 -24.02 -14.52
C ILE A 31 -13.93 -25.42 -14.52
N GLN A 32 -13.46 -25.86 -15.68
CA GLN A 32 -12.77 -27.15 -15.82
C GLN A 32 -11.40 -27.13 -15.12
N LYS A 33 -11.01 -28.28 -14.55
CA LYS A 33 -9.70 -28.44 -13.93
C LYS A 33 -8.61 -28.29 -14.98
N ARG A 34 -7.67 -27.37 -14.74
CA ARG A 34 -6.58 -27.08 -15.67
C ARG A 34 -5.70 -28.30 -15.91
N ILE A 35 -5.42 -28.59 -17.18
CA ILE A 35 -4.47 -29.62 -17.62
C ILE A 35 -3.12 -28.92 -17.89
N GLY A 36 -2.05 -29.31 -17.18
CA GLY A 36 -0.69 -28.78 -17.34
C GLY A 36 -0.13 -28.01 -16.12
N ARG A 37 1.12 -27.53 -16.23
CA ARG A 37 1.80 -26.75 -15.17
C ARG A 37 1.56 -25.25 -15.29
N SER A 38 1.50 -24.56 -14.16
CA SER A 38 1.39 -23.09 -14.17
C SER A 38 2.67 -22.44 -14.65
N LYS A 39 2.55 -21.57 -15.67
CA LYS A 39 3.61 -20.64 -16.06
C LYS A 39 3.77 -19.51 -15.04
N ILE A 40 2.79 -19.34 -14.15
CA ILE A 40 2.80 -18.34 -13.09
C ILE A 40 3.50 -18.94 -11.89
N SER A 41 4.62 -18.33 -11.52
CA SER A 41 5.36 -18.66 -10.31
C SER A 41 4.86 -17.75 -9.19
N LEU A 42 4.22 -18.33 -8.16
CA LEU A 42 3.63 -17.57 -7.06
C LEU A 42 4.63 -16.57 -6.44
N VAL A 43 5.90 -16.97 -6.31
CA VAL A 43 6.93 -16.13 -5.69
C VAL A 43 7.36 -14.99 -6.61
N ARG A 44 7.80 -15.26 -7.85
CA ARG A 44 8.35 -14.23 -8.74
C ARG A 44 7.25 -13.28 -9.22
N ASP A 45 6.13 -13.83 -9.65
CA ASP A 45 5.02 -13.03 -10.17
C ASP A 45 4.24 -12.36 -9.04
N GLY A 46 4.17 -12.99 -7.86
CA GLY A 46 3.58 -12.40 -6.67
C GLY A 46 4.37 -11.20 -6.15
N VAL A 47 5.71 -11.25 -6.12
CA VAL A 47 6.54 -10.09 -5.74
C VAL A 47 6.37 -8.96 -6.74
N ARG A 48 6.37 -9.24 -8.05
CA ARG A 48 6.14 -8.21 -9.08
C ARG A 48 4.75 -7.59 -8.93
N PHE A 49 3.72 -8.40 -8.67
CA PHE A 49 2.37 -7.92 -8.41
C PHE A 49 2.29 -7.05 -7.15
N LEU A 50 2.92 -7.48 -6.05
CA LEU A 50 2.98 -6.74 -4.78
C LEU A 50 3.64 -5.36 -4.97
N LEU A 51 4.75 -5.30 -5.70
CA LEU A 51 5.43 -4.04 -6.02
C LEU A 51 4.53 -3.10 -6.84
N ILE A 52 3.78 -3.62 -7.81
CA ILE A 52 2.82 -2.83 -8.59
C ILE A 52 1.70 -2.32 -7.67
N MET A 53 1.16 -3.17 -6.80
CA MET A 53 0.11 -2.79 -5.86
C MET A 53 0.57 -1.69 -4.90
N ILE A 54 1.75 -1.83 -4.30
CA ILE A 54 2.36 -0.81 -3.44
C ILE A 54 2.55 0.50 -4.21
N LYS A 55 3.01 0.44 -5.46
CA LYS A 55 3.19 1.63 -6.31
C LYS A 55 1.87 2.35 -6.59
N VAL A 56 0.80 1.61 -6.87
CA VAL A 56 -0.55 2.18 -7.08
C VAL A 56 -1.09 2.79 -5.79
N ILE A 57 -0.95 2.11 -4.66
CA ILE A 57 -1.41 2.65 -3.36
C ILE A 57 -0.60 3.92 -3.00
N MET A 58 0.72 3.90 -3.18
CA MET A 58 1.56 5.08 -2.94
C MET A 58 1.21 6.27 -3.83
N LEU A 59 0.67 6.04 -5.04
CA LEU A 59 0.27 7.10 -5.94
C LEU A 59 -1.01 7.82 -5.48
N PHE A 60 -1.97 7.07 -4.94
CA PHE A 60 -3.31 7.60 -4.61
C PHE A 60 -3.55 7.87 -3.13
N ALA A 61 -2.90 7.11 -2.23
CA ALA A 61 -3.09 7.20 -0.78
C ALA A 61 -1.83 6.69 -0.05
N PRO A 62 -0.69 7.39 -0.18
CA PRO A 62 0.58 6.98 0.42
C PRO A 62 0.49 6.79 1.93
N LEU A 63 -0.36 7.54 2.65
CA LEU A 63 -0.54 7.37 4.09
C LEU A 63 -0.94 5.94 4.47
N ARG A 64 -1.68 5.22 3.62
CA ARG A 64 -2.06 3.82 3.89
C ARG A 64 -0.89 2.85 3.97
N VAL A 65 0.26 3.20 3.37
CA VAL A 65 1.49 2.40 3.44
C VAL A 65 2.34 2.84 4.63
N PHE A 66 2.52 4.14 4.82
CA PHE A 66 3.39 4.68 5.87
C PHE A 66 2.78 4.59 7.28
N LEU A 67 1.45 4.66 7.40
CA LEU A 67 0.75 4.58 8.69
C LEU A 67 0.97 3.25 9.44
N PRO A 68 0.75 2.06 8.84
CA PRO A 68 0.99 0.81 9.56
C PRO A 68 2.48 0.62 9.92
N ILE A 69 3.41 1.08 9.08
CA ILE A 69 4.84 0.99 9.33
C ILE A 69 5.24 1.89 10.51
N SER A 70 4.84 3.17 10.47
CA SER A 70 5.12 4.12 11.56
C SER A 70 4.47 3.69 12.87
N LEU A 71 3.24 3.18 12.84
CA LEU A 71 2.56 2.66 14.03
C LEU A 71 3.30 1.46 14.62
N LEU A 72 3.74 0.52 13.78
CA LEU A 72 4.50 -0.65 14.23
C LEU A 72 5.82 -0.22 14.88
N CYS A 73 6.59 0.66 14.22
CA CYS A 73 7.82 1.20 14.79
C CYS A 73 7.57 1.94 16.12
N PHE A 74 6.49 2.72 16.19
CA PHE A 74 6.10 3.45 17.40
C PHE A 74 5.78 2.50 18.54
N LEU A 75 4.92 1.49 18.31
CA LEU A 75 4.52 0.51 19.31
C LEU A 75 5.71 -0.33 19.80
N VAL A 76 6.59 -0.75 18.90
CA VAL A 76 7.81 -1.50 19.27
C VAL A 76 8.78 -0.60 20.05
N GLY A 77 8.97 0.64 19.63
CA GLY A 77 9.81 1.63 20.31
C GLY A 77 9.29 1.93 21.73
N LEU A 78 8.00 2.21 21.87
CA LEU A 78 7.34 2.45 23.15
C LEU A 78 7.39 1.22 24.05
N GLY A 79 7.07 0.03 23.51
CA GLY A 79 7.12 -1.22 24.26
C GLY A 79 8.51 -1.51 24.81
N ARG A 80 9.56 -1.37 23.97
CA ARG A 80 10.95 -1.51 24.42
C ARG A 80 11.36 -0.45 25.43
N GLY A 81 10.97 0.80 25.20
CA GLY A 81 11.26 1.93 26.09
C GLY A 81 10.64 1.71 27.47
N ALA A 82 9.34 1.40 27.52
CA ALA A 82 8.60 1.14 28.75
C ALA A 82 9.15 -0.08 29.49
N TYR A 83 9.45 -1.18 28.79
CA TYR A 83 10.07 -2.37 29.38
C TYR A 83 11.42 -2.02 30.03
N SER A 84 12.29 -1.34 29.30
CA SER A 84 13.62 -0.99 29.83
C SER A 84 13.56 -0.01 30.99
N LEU A 85 12.62 0.94 30.96
CA LEU A 85 12.44 1.92 32.02
C LEU A 85 11.92 1.27 33.31
N TYR A 86 11.06 0.26 33.20
CA TYR A 86 10.56 -0.50 34.35
C TYR A 86 11.65 -1.38 35.00
N PHE A 87 12.39 -2.15 34.20
CA PHE A 87 13.37 -3.11 34.72
C PHE A 87 14.74 -2.51 35.04
N PHE A 88 15.24 -1.64 34.17
CA PHE A 88 16.63 -1.17 34.21
C PHE A 88 16.77 0.33 34.43
N ARG A 89 15.67 1.07 34.59
CA ARG A 89 15.61 2.52 34.86
C ARG A 89 16.43 3.40 33.90
N HIS A 90 16.70 2.91 32.69
CA HIS A 90 17.35 3.68 31.64
C HIS A 90 16.61 3.49 30.32
N PHE A 91 16.65 4.52 29.48
CA PHE A 91 16.04 4.50 28.16
C PHE A 91 17.04 3.94 27.13
N PRO A 92 16.71 2.87 26.40
CA PRO A 92 17.65 2.23 25.50
C PRO A 92 17.73 3.03 24.18
N PRO A 93 18.94 3.27 23.61
CA PRO A 93 19.10 4.03 22.37
C PRO A 93 18.27 3.48 21.20
N LEU A 94 18.08 2.16 21.14
CA LEU A 94 17.25 1.52 20.12
C LEU A 94 15.78 1.96 20.19
N ALA A 95 15.21 2.17 21.38
CA ALA A 95 13.84 2.65 21.52
C ALA A 95 13.72 4.10 21.03
N GLU A 96 14.72 4.92 21.30
CA GLU A 96 14.77 6.32 20.84
C GLU A 96 14.84 6.38 19.30
N ILE A 97 15.73 5.61 18.69
CA ILE A 97 15.85 5.51 17.23
C ILE A 97 14.53 5.03 16.60
N LEU A 98 13.87 4.03 17.18
CA LEU A 98 12.58 3.54 16.68
C LEU A 98 11.46 4.58 16.79
N LEU A 99 11.42 5.37 17.86
CA LEU A 99 10.45 6.45 18.02
C LEU A 99 10.69 7.60 17.05
N ILE A 100 11.95 8.00 16.84
CA ILE A 100 12.33 9.01 15.84
C ILE A 100 11.99 8.50 14.43
N ALA A 101 12.33 7.25 14.12
CA ALA A 101 12.02 6.64 12.83
C ALA A 101 10.50 6.56 12.59
N ALA A 102 9.71 6.22 13.61
CA ALA A 102 8.26 6.22 13.53
C ALA A 102 7.70 7.60 13.20
N LEU A 103 8.18 8.64 13.90
CA LEU A 103 7.79 10.03 13.66
C LEU A 103 8.16 10.47 12.24
N LEU A 104 9.39 10.25 11.80
CA LEU A 104 9.85 10.64 10.45
C LEU A 104 9.05 9.91 9.36
N THR A 105 8.80 8.61 9.54
CA THR A 105 7.99 7.80 8.61
C THR A 105 6.56 8.32 8.54
N PHE A 106 5.97 8.69 9.67
CA PHE A 106 4.62 9.25 9.73
C PHE A 106 4.54 10.62 9.03
N LEU A 107 5.49 11.52 9.30
CA LEU A 107 5.58 12.83 8.65
C LEU A 107 5.75 12.70 7.13
N MET A 108 6.59 11.77 6.66
CA MET A 108 6.72 11.48 5.23
C MET A 108 5.43 10.94 4.62
N GLY A 109 4.67 10.14 5.37
CA GLY A 109 3.33 9.72 4.98
C GLY A 109 2.36 10.88 4.80
N LEU A 110 2.35 11.85 5.71
CA LEU A 110 1.51 13.05 5.62
C LEU A 110 1.89 13.95 4.43
N ILE A 111 3.20 14.18 4.21
CA ILE A 111 3.69 14.95 3.07
C ILE A 111 3.31 14.24 1.75
N GLY A 112 3.50 12.93 1.68
CA GLY A 112 3.09 12.14 0.53
C GLY A 112 1.59 12.28 0.24
N GLU A 113 0.76 12.25 1.29
CA GLU A 113 -0.69 12.38 1.14
C GLU A 113 -1.07 13.76 0.60
N GLN A 114 -0.44 14.82 1.10
CA GLN A 114 -0.65 16.18 0.58
C GLN A 114 -0.27 16.29 -0.89
N ILE A 115 0.86 15.71 -1.31
CA ILE A 115 1.30 15.70 -2.71
C ILE A 115 0.30 14.92 -3.58
N ALA A 116 -0.22 13.80 -3.09
CA ALA A 116 -1.22 13.01 -3.81
C ALA A 116 -2.52 13.80 -4.01
N GLN A 117 -2.99 14.53 -2.98
CA GLN A 117 -4.18 15.38 -3.07
C GLN A 117 -3.97 16.55 -4.05
N LEU A 118 -2.83 17.24 -3.99
CA LEU A 118 -2.50 18.31 -4.93
C LEU A 118 -2.47 17.82 -6.39
N ARG A 119 -1.93 16.63 -6.63
CA ARG A 119 -1.94 16.00 -7.95
C ARG A 119 -3.37 15.73 -8.45
N LEU A 120 -4.27 15.26 -7.57
CA LEU A 120 -5.65 15.01 -7.94
C LEU A 120 -6.38 16.30 -8.30
N VAL A 121 -6.22 17.36 -7.50
CA VAL A 121 -6.79 18.69 -7.79
C VAL A 121 -6.33 19.21 -9.15
N HIS A 122 -5.04 19.04 -9.50
CA HIS A 122 -4.52 19.50 -10.79
C HIS A 122 -5.09 18.73 -11.99
N ILE A 123 -5.46 17.46 -11.81
CA ILE A 123 -6.11 16.66 -12.87
C ILE A 123 -7.55 17.12 -13.09
N ASP A 124 -8.24 17.60 -12.04
CA ASP A 124 -9.61 18.09 -12.15
C ASP A 124 -9.70 19.48 -12.83
N GLU A 125 -8.58 20.24 -12.89
CA GLU A 125 -8.52 21.57 -13.52
C GLU A 125 -8.16 21.56 -15.01
N GLU A 126 -7.62 20.46 -15.56
CA GLU A 126 -7.40 20.31 -17.02
C GLU A 126 -8.72 19.86 -17.68
N PRO A 127 -9.45 20.74 -18.40
CA PRO A 127 -10.60 20.30 -19.19
C PRO A 127 -10.08 19.40 -20.32
N LEU A 128 -10.84 18.35 -20.62
CA LEU A 128 -10.63 17.51 -21.79
C LEU A 128 -10.87 18.34 -23.06
N ASP A 129 -9.81 19.00 -23.54
CA ASP A 129 -9.70 19.58 -24.89
C ASP A 129 -9.33 18.48 -25.91
#